data_AF-A0A527HRQ7-F1
#
_entry.id   AF-A0A527HRQ7-F1
#
_cell.length_a   1.000
_cell.length_b   1.000
_cell.length_c   1.000
_cell.angle_alpha   90.00
_cell.angle_beta   90.00
_cell.angle_gamma   90.00
#
_symmetry.space_group_name_H-M   'P 1'
#
loop_
_entity.id
_entity.type
_entity.pdbx_description
1 polymer ?
#
loop_
_entity_poly.entity_id
_entity_poly.type
_entity_poly.pdbx_seq_one_letter_code
_entity_poly.pdbx_strand_id
1 'polypeptide(L)'
;RYVEEITGFMEDLKPLGLDMARRLIDAIGEGGQAIEGYGKGAIVGAAGELEHGALWHNPGGYAMRELLGNAKAIVPSTKKVGGPGTRIDIPITHINASYVRSHFDAIEIGIADAPRGDEMAVILAMTTGARVYARVGGLAAADIKGEDGLR
;
A
#
# COMPACT_ATOMS: atom_id res chain seq x y z
N ARG A 1 20.46 6.77 14.20
CA ARG A 1 20.64 8.06 14.91
C ARG A 1 19.34 8.85 14.77
N TYR A 2 18.97 9.68 15.73
CA TYR A 2 17.86 10.60 15.53
C TYR A 2 18.26 11.70 14.55
N VAL A 3 17.38 12.00 13.60
CA VAL A 3 17.52 13.11 12.65
C VAL A 3 16.19 13.86 12.70
N GLU A 4 16.23 15.14 13.05
CA GLU A 4 15.02 15.95 13.22
C GLU A 4 14.27 16.12 11.88
N GLU A 5 15.00 16.43 10.82
CA GLU A 5 14.44 16.67 9.49
C GLU A 5 14.71 15.50 8.54
N ILE A 6 13.70 14.64 8.37
CA ILE A 6 13.76 13.45 7.50
C ILE A 6 12.82 13.53 6.29
N THR A 7 12.03 14.59 6.18
CA THR A 7 10.97 14.72 5.16
C THR A 7 11.50 14.72 3.73
N GLY A 8 12.73 15.21 3.51
CA GLY A 8 13.39 15.19 2.20
C GLY A 8 13.55 13.79 1.62
N PHE A 9 13.66 12.76 2.46
CA PHE A 9 13.78 11.38 1.99
C PHE A 9 12.51 10.85 1.31
N MET A 10 11.35 11.52 1.47
CA MET A 10 10.16 11.20 0.66
C MET A 10 10.39 11.44 -0.82
N GLU A 11 11.14 12.47 -1.20
CA GLU A 11 11.43 12.77 -2.61
C GLU A 11 12.32 11.69 -3.21
N ASP A 12 13.32 11.20 -2.46
CA ASP A 12 14.20 10.11 -2.86
C ASP A 12 13.44 8.78 -3.05
N LEU A 13 12.36 8.58 -2.28
CA LEU A 13 11.51 7.39 -2.36
C LEU A 13 10.48 7.43 -3.51
N LYS A 14 10.18 8.60 -4.09
CA LYS A 14 9.16 8.72 -5.17
C LYS A 14 9.48 7.87 -6.40
N PRO A 15 10.71 7.90 -6.97
CA PRO A 15 11.05 7.07 -8.12
C PRO A 15 10.87 5.57 -7.83
N LEU A 16 11.22 5.13 -6.61
CA LEU A 16 11.04 3.75 -6.17
C LEU A 16 9.55 3.37 -6.09
N GLY A 17 8.71 4.24 -5.52
CA GLY A 17 7.25 4.01 -5.48
C GLY A 17 6.64 3.83 -6.87
N LEU A 18 7.02 4.69 -7.82
CA LEU A 18 6.55 4.62 -9.22
C LEU A 18 7.03 3.35 -9.92
N ASP A 19 8.31 2.98 -9.76
CA ASP A 19 8.86 1.74 -10.32
C ASP A 19 8.12 0.50 -9.78
N MET A 20 7.98 0.40 -8.46
CA MET A 20 7.30 -0.72 -7.82
C MET A 20 5.83 -0.82 -8.25
N ALA A 21 5.11 0.30 -8.34
CA ALA A 21 3.72 0.31 -8.77
C ALA A 21 3.57 -0.11 -10.23
N ARG A 22 4.44 0.33 -11.14
CA ARG A 22 4.45 -0.11 -12.54
C ARG A 22 4.70 -1.61 -12.65
N ARG A 23 5.73 -2.12 -11.94
CA ARG A 23 6.04 -3.55 -11.92
C ARG A 23 4.87 -4.39 -11.41
N LEU A 24 4.12 -3.89 -10.43
CA LEU A 24 2.94 -4.57 -9.90
C LEU A 24 1.78 -4.57 -10.89
N ILE A 25 1.54 -3.44 -11.57
CA ILE A 25 0.55 -3.33 -12.66
C ILE A 25 0.90 -4.31 -13.80
N ASP A 26 2.16 -4.32 -14.23
CA ASP A 26 2.64 -5.22 -15.30
C ASP A 26 2.51 -6.70 -14.89
N ALA A 27 2.77 -7.03 -13.62
CA ALA A 27 2.66 -8.39 -13.11
C ALA A 27 1.21 -8.88 -12.99
N ILE A 28 0.26 -8.00 -12.69
CA ILE A 28 -1.17 -8.32 -12.70
C ILE A 28 -1.67 -8.47 -14.14
N GLY A 29 -1.14 -7.64 -15.06
CA GLY A 29 -1.53 -7.63 -16.47
C GLY A 29 -2.67 -6.66 -16.78
N GLU A 30 -3.17 -6.74 -18.02
CA GLU A 30 -4.32 -5.95 -18.51
C GLU A 30 -4.16 -4.43 -18.36
N GLY A 31 -2.92 -3.92 -18.35
CA GLY A 31 -2.64 -2.50 -18.15
C GLY A 31 -3.19 -1.95 -16.82
N GLY A 32 -3.43 -2.81 -15.83
CA GLY A 32 -3.99 -2.43 -14.54
C GLY A 32 -5.51 -2.22 -14.52
N GLN A 33 -6.22 -2.52 -15.62
CA GLN A 33 -7.67 -2.33 -15.71
C GLN A 33 -8.45 -3.21 -14.74
N ALA A 34 -7.92 -4.39 -14.39
CA ALA A 34 -8.53 -5.31 -13.45
C ALA A 34 -8.31 -4.94 -11.97
N ILE A 35 -7.51 -3.91 -11.67
CA ILE A 35 -7.17 -3.58 -10.28
C ILE A 35 -8.37 -2.90 -9.60
N GLU A 36 -8.88 -3.51 -8.54
CA GLU A 36 -10.00 -2.99 -7.75
C GLU A 36 -9.58 -2.61 -6.32
N GLY A 37 -8.50 -3.20 -5.80
CA GLY A 37 -8.01 -2.91 -4.44
C GLY A 37 -6.52 -2.60 -4.38
N TYR A 38 -6.11 -1.84 -3.37
CA TYR A 38 -4.70 -1.60 -3.06
C TYR A 38 -4.40 -1.51 -1.57
N GLY A 39 -3.10 -1.59 -1.23
CA GLY A 39 -2.56 -1.37 0.11
C GLY A 39 -1.06 -1.08 0.06
N LYS A 40 -0.51 -0.56 1.15
CA LYS A 40 0.94 -0.31 1.28
C LYS A 40 1.44 -0.60 2.68
N GLY A 41 2.74 -0.78 2.83
CA GLY A 41 3.34 -0.83 4.17
C GLY A 41 4.85 -0.72 4.17
N ALA A 42 5.41 -0.74 5.38
CA ALA A 42 6.85 -0.72 5.58
C ALA A 42 7.26 -1.52 6.83
N ILE A 43 8.42 -2.17 6.76
CA ILE A 43 9.12 -2.74 7.90
C ILE A 43 10.46 -2.03 8.01
N VAL A 44 10.70 -1.37 9.13
CA VAL A 44 11.96 -0.67 9.41
C VAL A 44 12.85 -1.58 10.27
N GLY A 45 14.12 -1.68 9.92
CA GLY A 45 15.12 -2.39 10.71
C GLY A 45 15.28 -1.82 12.13
N ALA A 46 15.77 -2.65 13.05
CA ALA A 46 15.85 -2.33 14.47
C ALA A 46 16.77 -1.14 14.84
N ALA A 47 17.64 -0.68 13.94
CA ALA A 47 18.47 0.52 14.13
C ALA A 47 17.81 1.82 13.61
N GLY A 48 16.63 1.71 13.00
CA GLY A 48 15.78 2.82 12.58
C GLY A 48 14.66 3.13 13.58
N GLU A 49 13.67 3.91 13.13
CA GLU A 49 12.50 4.30 13.92
C GLU A 49 11.21 4.25 13.08
N LEU A 50 10.05 4.33 13.73
CA LEU A 50 8.75 4.15 13.07
C LEU A 50 8.49 5.24 12.01
N GLU A 51 9.01 6.43 12.25
CA GLU A 51 8.94 7.61 11.39
C GLU A 51 9.63 7.38 10.04
N HIS A 52 10.70 6.58 9.99
CA HIS A 52 11.31 6.18 8.71
C HIS A 52 10.30 5.45 7.81
N GLY A 53 9.51 4.54 8.39
CA GLY A 53 8.43 3.86 7.67
C GLY A 53 7.24 4.77 7.37
N ALA A 54 7.03 5.85 8.14
CA ALA A 54 5.98 6.82 7.88
C ALA A 54 6.22 7.60 6.59
N LEU A 55 7.48 7.81 6.21
CA LEU A 55 7.84 8.47 4.96
C LEU A 55 7.29 7.73 3.74
N TRP A 56 7.01 6.43 3.82
CA TRP A 56 6.42 5.65 2.71
C TRP A 56 4.97 6.04 2.39
N HIS A 57 4.28 6.75 3.29
CA HIS A 57 2.88 7.14 3.07
C HIS A 57 2.68 7.95 1.81
N ASN A 58 3.54 8.92 1.55
CA ASN A 58 3.46 9.77 0.38
C ASN A 58 3.91 9.06 -0.91
N PRO A 59 5.18 8.65 -1.07
CA PRO A 59 5.70 8.07 -2.31
C PRO A 59 4.99 6.77 -2.70
N GLY A 60 4.73 5.85 -1.75
CA GLY A 60 4.04 4.60 -2.04
C GLY A 60 2.55 4.80 -2.34
N GLY A 61 1.90 5.75 -1.67
CA GLY A 61 0.47 6.03 -1.87
C GLY A 61 0.20 6.80 -3.17
N TYR A 62 0.97 7.86 -3.41
CA TYR A 62 0.84 8.70 -4.60
C TYR A 62 1.12 7.91 -5.88
N ALA A 63 2.19 7.11 -5.90
CA ALA A 63 2.59 6.35 -7.08
C ALA A 63 1.48 5.42 -7.60
N MET A 64 0.84 4.65 -6.72
CA MET A 64 -0.25 3.76 -7.13
C MET A 64 -1.47 4.54 -7.61
N ARG A 65 -1.84 5.63 -6.91
CA ARG A 65 -3.03 6.41 -7.26
C ARG A 65 -2.88 7.13 -8.60
N GLU A 66 -1.70 7.67 -8.88
CA GLU A 66 -1.40 8.35 -10.15
C GLU A 66 -1.51 7.37 -11.33
N LEU A 67 -0.86 6.21 -11.22
CA LEU A 67 -0.83 5.20 -12.30
C LEU A 67 -2.19 4.53 -12.55
N LEU A 68 -3.07 4.51 -11.55
CA LEU A 68 -4.42 3.95 -11.64
C LEU A 68 -5.49 5.03 -11.92
N GLY A 69 -5.15 6.06 -12.69
CA GLY A 69 -6.13 7.04 -13.16
C GLY A 69 -6.64 8.00 -12.09
N ASN A 70 -5.80 8.37 -11.13
CA ASN A 70 -6.15 9.23 -9.99
C ASN A 70 -7.21 8.62 -9.07
N ALA A 71 -6.98 7.36 -8.68
CA ALA A 71 -7.79 6.65 -7.70
C ALA A 71 -8.08 7.53 -6.45
N LYS A 72 -9.35 7.57 -6.06
CA LYS A 72 -9.86 8.56 -5.10
C LYS A 72 -9.65 8.16 -3.65
N ALA A 73 -9.71 6.86 -3.35
CA ALA A 73 -9.58 6.39 -1.97
C ALA A 73 -8.18 6.64 -1.41
N ILE A 74 -8.06 6.73 -0.09
CA ILE A 74 -6.75 6.68 0.54
C ILE A 74 -6.19 5.26 0.39
N VAL A 75 -4.90 5.13 0.09
CA VAL A 75 -4.22 3.83 0.14
C VAL A 75 -4.08 3.42 1.61
N PRO A 76 -4.76 2.36 2.07
CA PRO A 76 -4.65 1.87 3.44
C PRO A 76 -3.23 1.38 3.72
N SER A 77 -2.81 1.45 4.97
CA SER A 77 -1.44 1.09 5.29
C SER A 77 -1.23 0.61 6.71
N THR A 78 -0.13 -0.11 6.88
CA THR A 78 0.45 -0.44 8.18
C THR A 78 1.97 -0.30 8.11
N LYS A 79 2.61 -0.14 9.26
CA LYS A 79 4.08 -0.11 9.36
C LYS A 79 4.52 -0.57 10.74
N LYS A 80 5.69 -1.18 10.83
CA LYS A 80 6.30 -1.58 12.10
C LYS A 80 7.82 -1.54 12.04
N VAL A 81 8.45 -1.52 13.21
CA VAL A 81 9.86 -1.81 13.37
C VAL A 81 10.01 -3.32 13.65
N GLY A 82 10.96 -3.98 12.99
CA GLY A 82 11.20 -5.41 13.13
C GLY A 82 12.54 -5.83 12.51
N GLY A 83 13.03 -7.01 12.90
CA GLY A 83 14.25 -7.59 12.33
C GLY A 83 14.00 -8.48 11.10
N PRO A 84 15.04 -9.13 10.58
CA PRO A 84 14.93 -10.09 9.47
C PRO A 84 13.83 -11.13 9.70
N GLY A 85 13.04 -11.40 8.66
CA GLY A 85 11.95 -12.38 8.71
C GLY A 85 10.64 -11.87 9.35
N THR A 86 10.61 -10.60 9.80
CA THR A 86 9.37 -9.99 10.31
C THR A 86 8.25 -10.05 9.26
N ARG A 87 7.07 -10.49 9.70
CA ARG A 87 5.85 -10.53 8.87
C ARG A 87 4.92 -9.34 9.16
N ILE A 88 4.23 -8.88 8.12
CA ILE A 88 3.29 -7.76 8.20
C ILE A 88 2.08 -8.01 7.29
N ASP A 89 0.87 -7.82 7.83
CA ASP A 89 -0.38 -7.86 7.07
C ASP A 89 -0.65 -6.50 6.43
N ILE A 90 -0.69 -6.45 5.12
CA ILE A 90 -1.01 -5.23 4.38
C ILE A 90 -2.52 -5.14 4.19
N PRO A 91 -3.22 -4.18 4.84
CA PRO A 91 -4.64 -4.02 4.63
C PRO A 91 -4.92 -3.51 3.21
N ILE A 92 -6.01 -3.98 2.63
CA ILE A 92 -6.46 -3.63 1.28
C ILE A 92 -7.90 -3.09 1.33
N THR A 93 -8.16 -2.05 0.55
CA THR A 93 -9.50 -1.47 0.33
C THR A 93 -9.70 -1.15 -1.15
N HIS A 94 -10.95 -0.92 -1.55
CA HIS A 94 -11.26 -0.56 -2.94
C HIS A 94 -10.63 0.79 -3.34
N ILE A 95 -10.11 0.88 -4.57
CA ILE A 95 -9.32 2.02 -5.05
C ILE A 95 -10.13 3.33 -5.18
N ASN A 96 -11.44 3.23 -5.43
CA ASN A 96 -12.29 4.41 -5.65
C ASN A 96 -13.18 4.78 -4.45
N ALA A 97 -13.37 3.88 -3.48
CA ALA A 97 -14.25 4.12 -2.34
C ALA A 97 -13.88 3.23 -1.15
N SER A 98 -13.39 3.85 -0.08
CA SER A 98 -12.88 3.14 1.10
C SER A 98 -13.95 2.36 1.87
N TYR A 99 -15.25 2.61 1.67
CA TYR A 99 -16.33 1.89 2.37
C TYR A 99 -16.91 0.68 1.61
N VAL A 100 -16.36 0.33 0.44
CA VAL A 100 -16.78 -0.86 -0.32
C VAL A 100 -16.38 -2.12 0.46
N ARG A 101 -17.34 -2.68 1.21
CA ARG A 101 -17.07 -3.68 2.25
C ARG A 101 -16.61 -5.03 1.71
N SER A 102 -16.97 -5.36 0.47
CA SER A 102 -16.51 -6.57 -0.21
C SER A 102 -14.98 -6.60 -0.41
N HIS A 103 -14.32 -5.44 -0.38
CA HIS A 103 -12.90 -5.25 -0.68
C HIS A 103 -11.99 -5.10 0.54
N PHE A 104 -12.53 -5.16 1.75
CA PHE A 104 -11.70 -5.24 2.96
C PHE A 104 -10.97 -6.57 3.03
N ASP A 105 -9.68 -6.57 2.74
CA ASP A 105 -8.85 -7.77 2.74
C ASP A 105 -7.46 -7.48 3.29
N ALA A 106 -6.62 -8.50 3.38
CA ALA A 106 -5.21 -8.33 3.70
C ALA A 106 -4.33 -9.38 3.02
N ILE A 107 -3.06 -9.04 2.82
CA ILE A 107 -2.02 -9.98 2.38
C ILE A 107 -0.80 -9.89 3.30
N GLU A 108 -0.32 -11.05 3.76
CA GLU A 108 0.87 -11.11 4.61
C GLU A 108 2.15 -11.10 3.76
N ILE A 109 3.05 -10.16 4.06
CA ILE A 109 4.32 -9.97 3.36
C ILE A 109 5.48 -10.03 4.35
N GLY A 110 6.65 -10.46 3.86
CA GLY A 110 7.91 -10.49 4.60
C GLY A 110 9.01 -11.16 3.78
N ILE A 111 10.26 -10.81 4.08
CA ILE A 111 11.46 -11.33 3.42
C ILE A 111 12.29 -12.05 4.48
N ALA A 112 12.75 -13.27 4.18
CA ALA A 112 13.36 -14.15 5.19
C ALA A 112 14.58 -13.53 5.90
N ASP A 113 15.40 -12.77 5.17
CA ASP A 113 16.64 -12.16 5.68
C ASP A 113 16.60 -10.63 5.79
N ALA A 114 15.43 -10.01 5.63
CA ALA A 114 15.27 -8.55 5.63
C ALA A 114 14.01 -8.08 6.42
N PRO A 115 13.96 -6.80 6.84
CA PRO A 115 15.07 -5.83 6.82
C PRO A 115 16.13 -6.17 7.87
N ARG A 116 17.41 -6.00 7.53
CA ARG A 116 18.51 -5.95 8.51
C ARG A 116 18.41 -4.67 9.34
N GLY A 117 19.26 -4.56 10.36
CA GLY A 117 19.17 -3.50 11.37
C GLY A 117 19.11 -2.08 10.79
N ASP A 118 19.89 -1.81 9.75
CA ASP A 118 20.04 -0.53 9.06
C ASP A 118 19.27 -0.43 7.73
N GLU A 119 18.36 -1.36 7.46
CA GLU A 119 17.56 -1.41 6.24
C GLU A 119 16.09 -1.01 6.48
N MET A 120 15.37 -0.75 5.38
CA MET A 120 13.92 -0.59 5.39
C MET A 120 13.33 -1.35 4.20
N ALA A 121 12.35 -2.22 4.47
CA ALA A 121 11.56 -2.87 3.44
C ALA A 121 10.26 -2.08 3.22
N VAL A 122 9.99 -1.70 1.98
CA VAL A 122 8.77 -1.00 1.56
C VAL A 122 7.89 -1.91 0.70
N ILE A 123 6.58 -1.76 0.82
CA ILE A 123 5.61 -2.71 0.29
C ILE A 123 4.47 -1.96 -0.40
N LEU A 124 4.07 -2.46 -1.57
CA LEU A 124 2.82 -2.13 -2.27
C LEU A 124 2.07 -3.43 -2.55
N ALA A 125 0.75 -3.39 -2.48
CA ALA A 125 -0.14 -4.51 -2.77
C ALA A 125 -1.32 -4.01 -3.62
N MET A 126 -1.77 -4.85 -4.54
CA MET A 126 -2.93 -4.62 -5.39
C MET A 126 -3.71 -5.92 -5.55
N THR A 127 -5.03 -5.83 -5.68
CA THR A 127 -5.92 -6.97 -5.89
C THR A 127 -6.88 -6.70 -7.02
N THR A 128 -7.37 -7.76 -7.65
CA THR A 128 -8.27 -7.70 -8.81
C THR A 128 -9.75 -7.82 -8.45
N GLY A 129 -10.10 -7.66 -7.18
CA GLY A 129 -11.49 -7.77 -6.75
C GLY A 129 -11.70 -7.99 -5.26
N ALA A 130 -12.95 -8.35 -4.95
CA ALA A 130 -13.44 -8.61 -3.61
C ALA A 130 -12.92 -9.92 -3.00
N ARG A 131 -13.13 -10.08 -1.68
CA ARG A 131 -12.98 -11.37 -1.00
C ARG A 131 -13.81 -12.45 -1.70
N VAL A 132 -13.22 -13.62 -1.90
CA VAL A 132 -13.80 -14.77 -2.65
C VAL A 132 -15.23 -15.17 -2.25
N TYR A 133 -15.61 -14.95 -0.99
CA TYR A 133 -16.95 -15.26 -0.48
C TYR A 133 -17.59 -14.04 0.22
N ALA A 134 -17.38 -12.83 -0.30
CA ALA A 134 -17.94 -11.60 0.26
C ALA A 134 -19.48 -11.69 0.41
N ARG A 135 -19.97 -11.60 1.66
CA ARG A 135 -21.39 -11.82 2.01
C ARG A 135 -21.89 -11.03 3.23
N VAL A 136 -21.25 -9.90 3.52
CA VAL A 136 -21.47 -9.10 4.74
C VAL A 136 -22.12 -7.73 4.47
N GLY A 137 -22.79 -7.58 3.32
CA GLY A 137 -23.46 -6.35 2.88
C GLY A 137 -22.50 -5.16 2.75
N GLY A 138 -23.02 -3.95 2.97
CA GLY A 138 -22.28 -2.69 2.83
C GLY A 138 -22.43 -2.06 1.45
N LEU A 139 -21.69 -0.98 1.21
CA LEU A 139 -21.62 -0.34 -0.11
C LEU A 139 -21.07 -1.33 -1.14
N ALA A 140 -21.78 -1.55 -2.24
CA ALA A 140 -21.31 -2.35 -3.36
C ALA A 140 -20.42 -1.51 -4.29
N ALA A 141 -19.50 -2.17 -5.02
CA ALA A 141 -18.64 -1.48 -5.97
C ALA A 141 -19.43 -0.79 -7.10
N ALA A 142 -20.57 -1.38 -7.50
CA ALA A 142 -21.47 -0.80 -8.49
C ALA A 142 -22.22 0.46 -8.00
N ASP A 143 -22.26 0.70 -6.68
CA ASP A 143 -22.97 1.82 -6.08
C ASP A 143 -22.04 3.01 -5.76
N ILE A 144 -20.78 2.94 -6.18
CA ILE A 144 -19.78 3.98 -5.93
C ILE A 144 -20.15 5.27 -6.65
N LYS A 145 -20.14 6.39 -5.94
CA LYS A 145 -20.25 7.72 -6.57
C LYS A 145 -18.91 8.23 -7.08
N GLY A 146 -17.82 7.94 -6.36
CA GLY A 146 -16.46 8.24 -6.79
C GLY A 146 -16.05 9.70 -6.61
N GLU A 147 -16.76 10.43 -5.74
CA GLU A 147 -16.55 11.87 -5.52
C GLU A 147 -15.51 12.15 -4.41
N ASP A 148 -15.54 11.38 -3.32
CA ASP A 148 -14.81 11.66 -2.08
C ASP A 148 -13.76 10.60 -1.70
N GLY A 149 -13.68 9.49 -2.45
CA GLY A 149 -12.80 8.36 -2.13
C GLY A 149 -13.29 7.49 -0.96
N LEU A 150 -14.48 7.76 -0.45
CA LEU A 150 -15.11 7.04 0.66
C LEU A 150 -16.30 6.22 0.16
N ARG A 151 -17.17 6.79 -0.67
CA ARG A 151 -18.44 6.16 -1.09
C ARG A 151 -18.74 6.27 -2.58
#